data_AF-A0A7C9JPE2-F1
#
_entry.id   AF-A0A7C9JPE2-F1
#
_cell.length_a   1.000
_cell.length_b   1.000
_cell.length_c   1.000
_cell.angle_alpha   90.00
_cell.angle_beta   90.00
_cell.angle_gamma   90.00
#
_symmetry.space_group_name_H-M   'P 1'
#
loop_
_entity.id
_entity.type
_entity.pdbx_description
1 polymer ?
#
loop_
_entity_poly.entity_id
_entity_poly.type
_entity_poly.pdbx_seq_one_letter_code
_entity_poly.pdbx_strand_id
1 'polypeptide(L)'
;MTELEFVQQARWLVEHRGYKSSWVYVSFRTRYGKWPEGLLKQGDPMPPSSEFCEFLTDLWGVEAVERLKQWLRSMYGFSLKTGNELP
;
A
#
# COMPACT_ATOMS: atom_id res chain seq x y z
N MET A 1 7.00 -1.29 9.05
CA MET A 1 7.09 -0.39 7.88
C MET A 1 7.36 1.05 8.32
N THR A 2 8.27 1.73 7.63
CA THR A 2 8.63 3.15 7.82
C THR A 2 7.65 4.10 7.12
N GLU A 3 7.72 5.40 7.44
CA GLU A 3 6.90 6.44 6.80
C GLU A 3 7.19 6.57 5.30
N LEU A 4 8.47 6.49 4.89
CA LEU A 4 8.87 6.56 3.49
C LEU A 4 8.35 5.36 2.71
N GLU A 5 8.55 4.13 3.23
CA GLU A 5 8.03 2.91 2.61
C GLU A 5 6.50 2.97 2.46
N PHE A 6 5.78 3.49 3.47
CA PHE A 6 4.34 3.65 3.38
C PHE A 6 3.93 4.59 2.24
N VAL A 7 4.61 5.73 2.10
CA VAL A 7 4.36 6.69 1.02
C VAL A 7 4.64 6.08 -0.34
N GLN A 8 5.74 5.33 -0.49
CA GLN A 8 6.08 4.65 -1.73
C GLN A 8 5.02 3.61 -2.12
N GLN A 9 4.51 2.85 -1.15
CA GLN A 9 3.43 1.87 -1.36
C GLN A 9 2.10 2.52 -1.71
N ALA A 10 1.77 3.63 -1.05
CA ALA A 10 0.56 4.38 -1.32
C ALA A 10 0.58 5.08 -2.69
N ARG A 11 1.75 5.61 -3.10
CA ARG A 11 1.95 6.19 -4.45
C ARG A 11 1.80 5.13 -5.53
N TRP A 12 2.32 3.93 -5.30
CA TRP A 12 2.18 2.82 -6.23
C TRP A 12 0.72 2.47 -6.48
N LEU A 13 -0.12 2.47 -5.44
CA LEU A 13 -1.56 2.28 -5.60
C LEU A 13 -2.22 3.39 -6.41
N VAL A 14 -1.85 4.66 -6.17
CA VAL A 14 -2.37 5.79 -6.97
C VAL A 14 -2.08 5.60 -8.45
N GLU A 15 -0.85 5.22 -8.79
CA GLU A 15 -0.42 5.02 -10.18
C GLU A 15 -1.10 3.84 -10.86
N HIS A 16 -1.28 2.71 -10.17
CA HIS A 16 -1.74 1.48 -10.79
C HIS A 16 -3.25 1.21 -10.64
N ARG A 17 -3.92 1.86 -9.68
CA ARG A 17 -5.36 1.73 -9.44
C ARG A 17 -6.17 2.97 -9.80
N GLY A 18 -5.50 4.06 -10.15
CA GLY A 18 -6.16 5.33 -10.44
C GLY A 18 -6.81 5.96 -9.22
N TYR A 19 -6.33 5.66 -8.01
CA TYR A 19 -6.76 6.41 -6.83
C TYR A 19 -6.36 7.88 -6.97
N LYS A 20 -7.12 8.78 -6.34
CA LYS A 20 -6.75 10.20 -6.31
C LYS A 20 -5.42 10.38 -5.58
N SER A 21 -4.57 11.29 -6.05
CA SER A 21 -3.29 11.60 -5.39
C SER A 21 -3.45 12.04 -3.92
N SER A 22 -4.58 12.68 -3.60
CA SER A 22 -4.96 13.05 -2.22
C SER A 22 -5.07 11.84 -1.29
N TRP A 23 -5.22 10.63 -1.84
CA TRP A 23 -5.36 9.41 -1.07
C TRP A 23 -4.15 9.11 -0.21
N VAL A 24 -2.93 9.34 -0.74
CA VAL A 24 -1.68 9.15 0.01
C VAL A 24 -1.65 10.01 1.27
N TYR A 25 -2.17 11.24 1.19
CA TYR A 25 -2.24 12.16 2.32
C TYR A 25 -3.19 11.66 3.41
N VAL A 26 -4.39 11.21 2.99
CA VAL A 26 -5.42 10.73 3.92
C VAL A 26 -4.96 9.44 4.61
N SER A 27 -4.48 8.46 3.86
CA SER A 27 -4.04 7.18 4.44
C SER A 27 -2.81 7.35 5.35
N PHE A 28 -1.88 8.23 4.97
CA PHE A 28 -0.73 8.55 5.82
C PHE A 28 -1.14 9.25 7.11
N ARG A 29 -2.02 10.27 7.03
CA ARG A 29 -2.52 10.99 8.21
C ARG A 29 -3.26 10.06 9.15
N THR A 30 -4.03 9.11 8.62
CA THR A 30 -4.75 8.13 9.44
C THR A 30 -3.79 7.19 10.17
N ARG A 31 -2.70 6.75 9.52
CA ARG A 31 -1.72 5.85 10.16
C ARG A 31 -0.84 6.54 11.19
N TYR A 32 -0.32 7.72 10.87
CA TYR A 32 0.77 8.35 11.62
C TYR A 32 0.36 9.60 12.39
N GLY A 33 -0.88 10.06 12.26
CA GLY A 33 -1.38 11.24 12.99
C GLY A 33 -0.73 12.57 12.60
N LYS A 34 0.06 12.60 11.52
CA LYS A 34 0.75 13.79 10.98
C LYS A 34 0.69 13.81 9.45
N TRP A 35 1.06 14.94 8.84
CA TRP A 35 1.11 15.07 7.38
C TRP A 35 2.46 14.57 6.82
N PRO A 36 2.50 14.01 5.59
CA PRO A 36 3.73 13.51 4.96
C PRO A 36 4.57 14.66 4.37
N GLU A 37 4.92 15.62 5.21
CA GLU A 37 5.67 16.82 4.80
C GLU A 37 7.05 16.41 4.25
N GLY A 38 7.32 16.77 2.99
CA GLY A 38 8.57 16.45 2.31
C GLY A 38 8.73 15.00 1.84
N LEU A 39 8.04 14.04 2.45
CA LEU A 39 8.15 12.60 2.12
C LEU A 39 7.58 12.23 0.74
N LEU A 40 6.54 12.93 0.28
CA LEU A 40 5.90 12.61 -1.00
C LEU A 40 6.80 12.76 -2.23
N LYS A 41 7.86 13.57 -2.11
CA LYS A 41 8.85 13.80 -3.16
C LYS A 41 10.00 12.78 -3.12
N GLN A 42 10.01 11.88 -2.14
CA GLN A 42 11.10 10.97 -1.90
C GLN A 42 10.77 9.57 -2.39
N GLY A 43 11.78 8.93 -2.98
CA GLY A 43 11.76 7.54 -3.40
C GLY A 43 10.82 7.23 -4.57
N ASP A 44 11.03 6.04 -5.13
CA ASP A 44 10.19 5.50 -6.19
C ASP A 44 8.99 4.73 -5.60
N PRO A 45 7.83 4.74 -6.27
CA PRO A 45 6.68 3.92 -5.92
C PRO A 45 7.06 2.44 -5.81
N MET A 46 6.54 1.74 -4.81
CA MET A 46 6.85 0.32 -4.58
C MET A 46 5.59 -0.52 -4.38
N PRO A 47 5.59 -1.83 -4.73
CA PRO A 47 4.45 -2.69 -4.49
C PRO A 47 4.07 -2.76 -3.00
N PRO A 48 2.76 -2.86 -2.68
CA PRO A 48 2.30 -2.95 -1.30
C PRO A 48 2.75 -4.24 -0.63
N SER A 49 3.23 -4.13 0.61
CA SER A 49 3.63 -5.24 1.47
C SER A 49 2.43 -5.83 2.23
N SER A 50 2.62 -6.99 2.86
CA SER A 50 1.60 -7.61 3.73
C SER A 50 1.17 -6.67 4.87
N GLU A 51 2.14 -6.05 5.55
CA GLU A 51 1.88 -5.11 6.67
C GLU A 51 1.06 -3.90 6.20
N PHE A 52 1.31 -3.40 4.99
CA PHE A 52 0.51 -2.31 4.42
C PHE A 52 -0.89 -2.78 4.04
N CYS A 53 -1.04 -3.98 3.48
CA CYS A 53 -2.36 -4.54 3.17
C CYS A 53 -3.19 -4.80 4.44
N GLU A 54 -2.56 -5.23 5.54
CA GLU A 54 -3.21 -5.36 6.85
C GLU A 54 -3.72 -4.00 7.34
N PHE A 55 -2.89 -2.95 7.27
CA PHE A 55 -3.34 -1.60 7.61
C PHE A 55 -4.54 -1.14 6.79
N LEU A 56 -4.54 -1.39 5.47
CA LEU A 56 -5.68 -1.07 4.62
C LEU A 56 -6.92 -1.88 4.97
N THR A 57 -6.74 -3.10 5.50
CA THR A 57 -7.83 -3.97 5.92
C THR A 57 -8.50 -3.41 7.16
N ASP A 58 -7.71 -2.94 8.12
CA ASP A 58 -8.22 -2.28 9.32
C ASP A 58 -8.94 -0.96 8.99
N LEU A 59 -8.43 -0.22 7.99
CA LEU A 59 -9.00 1.07 7.62
C LEU A 59 -10.31 0.95 6.84
N TRP A 60 -10.45 -0.06 5.98
CA TRP A 60 -11.52 -0.12 4.97
C TRP A 60 -12.29 -1.43 4.93
N GLY A 61 -11.96 -2.36 5.81
CA GLY A 61 -12.56 -3.68 5.86
C GLY A 61 -11.93 -4.68 4.89
N VAL A 62 -12.14 -5.95 5.22
CA VAL A 62 -11.56 -7.12 4.53
C VAL A 62 -11.95 -7.17 3.06
N GLU A 63 -13.18 -6.82 2.70
CA GLU A 63 -13.66 -6.90 1.32
C GLU A 63 -12.92 -5.97 0.35
N ALA A 64 -12.57 -4.77 0.79
CA ALA A 64 -11.85 -3.79 -0.02
C ALA A 64 -10.42 -4.28 -0.32
N VAL A 65 -9.79 -4.93 0.66
CA VAL A 65 -8.41 -5.41 0.52
C VAL A 65 -8.34 -6.77 -0.17
N GLU A 66 -9.32 -7.65 -0.03
CA GLU A 66 -9.33 -8.90 -0.82
C GLU A 66 -9.46 -8.61 -2.33
N ARG A 67 -10.25 -7.59 -2.71
CA ARG A 67 -10.23 -7.07 -4.09
C ARG A 67 -8.88 -6.47 -4.48
N LEU A 68 -8.15 -5.89 -3.52
CA LEU A 68 -6.78 -5.43 -3.74
C LEU A 68 -5.82 -6.59 -4.02
N LYS A 69 -5.82 -7.59 -3.15
CA LYS A 69 -4.98 -8.79 -3.22
C LYS A 69 -5.27 -9.64 -4.46
N GLN A 70 -6.53 -9.85 -4.81
CA GLN A 70 -6.91 -10.60 -6.01
C GLN A 70 -6.38 -9.94 -7.29
N TRP A 71 -6.46 -8.61 -7.38
CA TRP A 71 -5.89 -7.88 -8.51
C TRP A 71 -4.35 -7.89 -8.49
N LEU A 72 -3.70 -7.75 -7.33
CA LEU A 72 -2.25 -7.87 -7.21
C LEU A 72 -1.78 -9.26 -7.70
N ARG A 73 -2.51 -10.32 -7.33
CA ARG A 73 -2.31 -11.68 -7.81
C ARG A 73 -2.49 -11.79 -9.32
N SER A 74 -3.52 -11.14 -9.89
CA SER A 74 -3.83 -11.17 -11.32
C SER A 74 -2.80 -10.41 -12.17
N MET A 75 -2.26 -9.30 -11.68
CA MET A 75 -1.33 -8.45 -12.43
C MET A 75 0.13 -8.90 -12.32
N TYR A 76 0.52 -9.45 -11.17
CA TYR A 76 1.93 -9.70 -10.84
C TYR A 76 2.23 -11.15 -10.44
N GLY A 77 1.24 -12.06 -10.49
CA GLY A 77 1.41 -13.44 -10.03
C GLY A 77 1.75 -13.55 -8.54
N PHE A 78 1.52 -12.48 -7.78
CA PHE A 78 1.98 -12.33 -6.39
C PHE A 78 1.15 -13.23 -5.47
N SER A 79 1.56 -14.48 -5.32
CA SER A 79 1.07 -15.30 -4.24
C SER A 79 1.56 -14.67 -2.94
N LEU A 80 0.65 -14.08 -2.16
CA LEU A 80 0.85 -13.87 -0.72
C LEU A 80 0.96 -15.25 -0.05
N LYS A 81 2.00 -16.01 -0.40
CA LYS A 81 2.49 -17.07 0.45
C LYS A 81 3.20 -16.34 1.57
N THR A 82 2.51 -16.29 2.70
CA THR A 82 3.09 -16.47 4.03
C THR A 82 4.54 -16.94 3.96
N GLY A 83 5.41 -16.26 4.70
CA GLY A 83 6.86 -16.42 4.63
C GLY A 83 7.37 -17.86 4.54
N ASN A 84 8.56 -17.97 3.94
CA ASN A 84 9.29 -19.18 3.60
C ASN A 84 8.70 -19.99 2.43
N GLU A 85 9.35 -19.89 1.27
CA GLU A 85 10.33 -20.88 0.78
C GLU A 85 10.53 -20.61 -0.72
N LEU A 86 11.76 -20.20 -1.08
CA LEU A 86 12.27 -20.24 -2.45
C LEU A 86 12.95 -21.61 -2.65
N PRO A 87 12.71 -22.34 -3.75
CA PRO A 87 13.79 -23.02 -4.45
C PRO A 87 14.61 -22.03 -5.28
#